data_AF-A0A8R1WP47-F1
#
_entry.id   AF-A0A8R1WP47-F1
#
_cell.length_a   1.000
_cell.length_b   1.000
_cell.length_c   1.000
_cell.angle_alpha   90.00
_cell.angle_beta   90.00
_cell.angle_gamma   90.00
#
_symmetry.space_group_name_H-M   'P 1'
#
loop_
_entity.id
_entity.type
_entity.pdbx_description
1 polymer ?
#
loop_
_entity_poly.entity_id
_entity_poly.type
_entity_poly.pdbx_seq_one_letter_code
_entity_poly.pdbx_strand_id
1 'polypeptide(L)'
;MELVVLLLTFASFWKASTSLRCYQCDPEDPYKTSNLCENFDYSDKFLVECHSSTMCFKKQTYLRVDNGMNSTGIQRGCASQTLNGEQRKINGKWQYVSTIYDAYNATCFEDPSDSERVTKTIYCYCEGDKCNGAIRLTLNSFLVLILIIISLNFTS
;
A
#
# COMPACT_ATOMS: atom_id res chain seq x y z
N MET A 1 29.76 -10.98 -30.21
CA MET A 1 28.57 -11.57 -29.55
C MET A 1 28.69 -11.51 -28.04
N GLU A 2 29.82 -11.92 -27.46
CA GLU A 2 30.11 -11.86 -26.00
C GLU A 2 29.81 -10.50 -25.33
N LEU A 3 30.31 -9.39 -25.89
CA LEU A 3 30.13 -8.04 -25.31
C LEU A 3 28.66 -7.59 -25.25
N VAL A 4 27.87 -7.98 -26.25
CA VAL A 4 26.44 -7.61 -26.36
C VAL A 4 25.62 -8.38 -25.33
N VAL A 5 25.93 -9.68 -25.14
CA VAL A 5 25.31 -10.50 -24.10
C VAL A 5 25.66 -9.96 -22.70
N LEU A 6 26.90 -9.54 -22.49
CA LEU A 6 27.37 -8.99 -21.21
C LEU A 6 26.73 -7.62 -20.88
N LEU A 7 26.48 -6.79 -21.88
CA LEU A 7 25.75 -5.52 -21.71
C LEU A 7 24.27 -5.73 -21.42
N LEU A 8 23.63 -6.72 -22.07
CA LEU A 8 22.22 -7.05 -21.83
C LEU A 8 21.99 -7.66 -20.45
N THR A 9 22.91 -8.51 -19.97
CA THR A 9 22.83 -9.02 -18.59
C THR A 9 23.01 -7.88 -17.58
N PHE A 10 23.98 -6.99 -17.77
CA PHE A 10 24.20 -5.85 -16.87
C PHE A 10 22.98 -4.90 -16.79
N ALA A 11 22.32 -4.63 -17.92
CA ALA A 11 21.10 -3.82 -17.95
C ALA A 11 19.92 -4.47 -17.21
N SER A 12 19.81 -5.81 -17.21
CA SER A 12 18.77 -6.53 -16.47
C SER A 12 18.95 -6.51 -14.94
N PHE A 13 20.17 -6.22 -14.45
CA PHE A 13 20.44 -6.02 -13.03
C PHE A 13 20.21 -4.58 -12.56
N TRP A 14 20.00 -3.65 -13.49
CA TRP A 14 19.64 -2.28 -13.16
C TRP A 14 18.15 -2.22 -12.79
N LYS A 15 17.81 -2.68 -11.58
CA LYS A 15 16.55 -2.26 -10.96
C LYS A 15 16.64 -0.75 -10.79
N ALA A 16 15.95 -0.01 -11.64
CA ALA A 16 15.70 1.40 -11.40
C ALA A 16 15.12 1.50 -9.99
N SER A 17 15.85 2.17 -9.09
CA SER A 17 15.41 2.40 -7.72
C SER A 17 14.29 3.44 -7.77
N THR A 18 13.08 3.02 -8.13
CA THR A 18 11.89 3.85 -8.05
C THR A 18 11.45 3.89 -6.60
N SER A 19 11.32 5.09 -6.04
CA SER A 19 10.69 5.30 -4.74
C SER A 19 9.30 4.67 -4.76
N LEU A 20 8.93 3.96 -3.68
CA LEU A 20 7.61 3.32 -3.57
C LEU A 20 6.52 4.37 -3.75
N ARG A 21 5.55 4.11 -4.64
CA ARG A 21 4.37 4.97 -4.78
C ARG A 21 3.14 4.30 -4.22
N CYS A 22 2.35 5.04 -3.45
CA CYS A 22 1.09 4.55 -2.91
C CYS A 22 -0.05 5.50 -3.29
N TYR A 23 -1.29 5.00 -3.26
CA TYR A 23 -2.44 5.88 -3.26
C TYR A 23 -2.63 6.52 -1.88
N GLN A 24 -2.89 7.82 -1.84
CA GLN A 24 -3.18 8.59 -0.64
C GLN A 24 -4.51 9.31 -0.76
N CYS A 25 -5.37 9.07 0.23
CA CYS A 25 -6.59 9.82 0.43
C CYS A 25 -7.03 9.71 1.88
N ASP A 26 -7.73 10.72 2.37
CA ASP A 26 -8.31 10.74 3.71
C ASP A 26 -9.84 10.78 3.65
N PRO A 27 -10.54 10.17 4.63
CA PRO A 27 -12.00 10.21 4.69
C PRO A 27 -12.52 11.62 4.95
N GLU A 28 -11.77 12.39 5.71
CA GLU A 28 -11.99 13.80 6.00
C GLU A 28 -10.64 14.51 5.87
N ASP A 29 -10.66 15.71 5.30
CA ASP A 29 -9.46 16.52 5.19
C ASP A 29 -9.75 17.97 5.61
N PRO A 30 -9.65 18.27 6.93
CA PRO A 30 -9.90 19.61 7.43
C PRO A 30 -8.86 20.63 6.96
N TYR A 31 -7.69 20.19 6.48
CA TYR A 31 -6.55 21.05 6.13
C TYR A 31 -6.24 21.08 4.63
N LYS A 32 -7.00 20.34 3.79
CA LYS A 32 -6.78 20.22 2.34
C LYS A 32 -5.37 19.73 1.99
N THR A 33 -4.77 18.89 2.84
CA THR A 33 -3.44 18.32 2.66
C THR A 33 -3.44 17.07 1.78
N SER A 34 -4.61 16.46 1.54
CA SER A 34 -4.80 15.28 0.72
C SER A 34 -6.12 15.33 -0.06
N ASN A 35 -6.33 14.35 -0.94
CA ASN A 35 -7.60 14.23 -1.64
C ASN A 35 -8.59 13.40 -0.82
N LEU A 36 -9.87 13.74 -0.88
CA LEU A 36 -10.91 12.97 -0.19
C LEU A 36 -11.07 11.58 -0.82
N CYS A 37 -11.14 10.54 0.02
CA CYS A 37 -11.36 9.16 -0.44
C CYS A 37 -12.72 8.95 -1.11
N GLU A 38 -13.70 9.81 -0.87
CA GLU A 38 -14.99 9.80 -1.58
C GLU A 38 -14.83 9.95 -3.09
N ASN A 39 -13.83 10.73 -3.52
CA ASN A 39 -13.55 11.00 -4.93
C ASN A 39 -12.48 10.09 -5.53
N PHE A 40 -12.11 9.00 -4.83
CA PHE A 40 -11.03 8.12 -5.21
C PHE A 40 -11.32 7.40 -6.53
N ASP A 41 -10.50 7.66 -7.54
CA ASP A 41 -10.70 7.20 -8.93
C ASP A 41 -9.46 6.51 -9.53
N TYR A 42 -8.49 6.11 -8.70
CA TYR A 42 -7.24 5.47 -9.11
C TYR A 42 -6.31 6.33 -9.99
N SER A 43 -6.67 7.58 -10.26
CA SER A 43 -5.84 8.48 -11.07
C SER A 43 -4.59 8.93 -10.33
N ASP A 44 -3.64 9.47 -11.10
CA ASP A 44 -2.35 9.91 -10.58
C ASP A 44 -2.47 11.07 -9.57
N LYS A 45 -3.61 11.78 -9.52
CA LYS A 45 -3.86 12.82 -8.52
C LYS A 45 -3.86 12.29 -7.08
N PHE A 46 -4.11 10.99 -6.91
CA PHE A 46 -4.05 10.31 -5.61
C PHE A 46 -2.70 9.65 -5.34
N LEU A 47 -1.71 9.75 -6.22
CA LEU A 47 -0.41 9.12 -6.02
C LEU A 47 0.53 9.99 -5.21
N VAL A 48 1.26 9.35 -4.30
CA VAL A 48 2.33 9.97 -3.51
C VAL A 48 3.56 9.08 -3.50
N GLU A 49 4.74 9.69 -3.36
CA GLU A 49 6.02 8.98 -3.20
C GLU A 49 6.37 8.79 -1.73
N CYS A 50 6.55 7.54 -1.33
CA CYS A 50 6.77 7.11 0.04
C CYS A 50 8.26 7.01 0.39
N HIS A 51 8.91 8.16 0.58
CA HIS A 51 10.35 8.24 0.84
C HIS A 51 10.78 7.60 2.17
N SER A 52 9.87 7.55 3.14
CA SER A 52 10.10 7.07 4.50
C SER A 52 9.34 5.79 4.82
N SER A 53 8.96 5.01 3.80
CA SER A 53 8.16 3.80 3.96
C SER A 53 8.45 2.80 2.86
N THR A 54 8.44 1.51 3.21
CA THR A 54 8.56 0.38 2.29
C THR A 54 7.21 -0.29 2.01
N MET A 55 6.13 0.21 2.61
CA MET A 55 4.80 -0.37 2.47
C MET A 55 3.71 0.68 2.25
N CYS A 56 2.66 0.32 1.52
CA CYS A 56 1.43 1.09 1.52
C CYS A 56 0.49 0.57 2.61
N PHE A 57 -0.42 1.42 3.09
CA PHE A 57 -1.52 1.00 3.95
C PHE A 57 -2.89 1.37 3.35
N LYS A 58 -3.90 0.64 3.80
CA LYS A 58 -5.32 0.92 3.59
C LYS A 58 -6.05 0.64 4.90
N LYS A 59 -6.81 1.61 5.40
CA LYS A 59 -7.71 1.46 6.54
C LYS A 59 -9.15 1.49 6.05
N GLN A 60 -9.97 0.58 6.56
CA GLN A 60 -11.40 0.53 6.29
C GLN A 60 -12.15 0.49 7.61
N THR A 61 -13.09 1.39 7.82
CA THR A 61 -13.88 1.48 9.04
C THR A 61 -15.35 1.30 8.69
N TYR A 62 -16.01 0.32 9.28
CA TYR A 62 -17.41 -0.01 9.07
C TYR A 62 -18.20 0.32 10.32
N LEU A 63 -19.25 1.11 10.19
CA LEU A 63 -20.24 1.32 11.25
C LEU A 63 -21.54 0.65 10.82
N ARG A 64 -22.01 -0.33 11.59
CA ARG A 64 -23.33 -0.94 11.41
C ARG A 64 -24.27 -0.41 12.49
N VAL A 65 -25.22 0.44 12.11
CA VAL A 65 -26.27 0.89 13.03
C VAL A 65 -27.45 -0.08 12.94
N ASP A 66 -28.06 -0.43 14.07
CA ASP A 66 -29.18 -1.40 14.15
C ASP A 66 -30.38 -1.06 13.25
N ASN A 67 -30.51 0.21 12.85
CA ASN A 67 -31.55 0.69 11.94
C ASN A 67 -31.24 0.45 10.44
N GLY A 68 -30.24 -0.37 10.12
CA GLY A 68 -29.83 -0.72 8.75
C GLY A 68 -28.94 0.32 8.06
N MET A 69 -28.61 1.43 8.72
CA MET A 69 -27.68 2.43 8.18
C MET A 69 -26.24 1.93 8.35
N ASN A 70 -25.58 1.66 7.21
CA ASN A 70 -24.19 1.23 7.17
C ASN A 70 -23.34 2.39 6.63
N SER A 71 -22.32 2.80 7.39
CA SER A 71 -21.32 3.77 6.93
C SER A 71 -19.97 3.07 6.76
N THR A 72 -19.24 3.42 5.69
CA THR A 72 -17.89 2.90 5.43
C THR A 72 -16.94 4.06 5.19
N GLY A 73 -15.96 4.22 6.08
CA GLY A 73 -14.81 5.10 5.89
C GLY A 73 -13.64 4.34 5.26
N ILE A 74 -12.95 4.99 4.33
CA ILE A 74 -11.71 4.47 3.73
C ILE A 74 -10.62 5.52 3.92
N GLN A 75 -9.41 5.06 4.22
CA GLN A 75 -8.20 5.87 4.21
C GLN A 75 -7.09 5.09 3.51
N ARG A 76 -6.21 5.79 2.79
CA ARG A 76 -5.10 5.20 2.04
C ARG A 76 -3.85 6.06 2.22
N GLY A 77 -2.66 5.46 2.22
CA GLY A 77 -1.42 6.21 2.19
C GLY A 77 -0.17 5.33 2.30
N CYS A 78 0.98 5.97 2.56
CA CYS A 78 2.21 5.31 2.95
C CYS A 78 2.12 4.79 4.40
N ALA A 79 2.67 3.60 4.69
CA ALA A 79 2.67 3.07 6.04
C ALA A 79 3.65 3.85 6.94
N SER A 80 3.23 4.21 8.15
CA SER A 80 4.07 4.95 9.10
C SER A 80 5.12 4.04 9.73
N GLN A 81 6.28 3.90 9.09
CA GLN A 81 7.37 3.03 9.55
C GLN A 81 8.52 3.80 10.21
N THR A 82 8.39 5.11 10.40
CA THR A 82 9.39 5.96 11.06
C THR A 82 8.88 6.51 12.38
N LEU A 83 9.78 6.67 13.34
CA LEU A 83 9.48 7.37 14.59
C LEU A 83 9.60 8.88 14.37
N ASN A 84 8.52 9.62 14.64
CA ASN A 84 8.55 11.07 14.52
C ASN A 84 9.52 11.67 15.55
N GLY A 85 10.45 12.51 15.09
CA GLY A 85 11.44 13.16 15.94
C GLY A 85 12.61 12.28 16.38
N GLU A 86 12.83 11.11 15.76
CA GLU A 86 14.01 10.29 16.08
C GLU A 86 15.30 11.08 15.83
N GLN A 87 16.19 11.10 16.83
CA GLN A 87 17.50 11.74 16.75
C GLN A 87 18.60 10.78 17.18
N ARG A 88 19.75 10.87 16.52
CA ARG A 88 20.98 10.17 16.92
C ARG A 88 22.15 11.10 17.01
N LYS A 89 23.10 10.74 17.88
CA LYS A 89 24.36 11.46 18.03
C LYS A 89 25.35 10.98 16.97
N ILE A 90 25.52 11.75 15.91
CA ILE A 90 26.45 11.48 14.80
C ILE A 90 27.55 12.54 14.85
N ASN A 91 28.80 12.10 14.98
CA ASN A 91 29.97 12.97 15.13
C ASN A 91 29.81 14.00 16.27
N GLY A 92 29.27 13.54 17.40
CA GLY A 92 29.09 14.36 18.61
C GLY A 92 27.89 15.30 18.58
N LYS A 93 27.17 15.42 17.46
CA LYS A 93 26.00 16.30 17.30
C LYS A 93 24.72 15.49 17.19
N TRP A 94 23.64 15.97 17.80
CA TRP A 94 22.31 15.43 17.58
C TRP A 94 21.84 15.75 16.17
N GLN A 95 21.41 14.74 15.43
CA GLN A 95 20.89 14.85 14.08
C GLN A 95 19.58 14.06 13.97
N TYR A 96 18.60 14.61 13.26
CA TYR A 96 17.39 13.88 12.91
C TYR A 96 17.72 12.72 11.99
N VAL A 97 17.11 11.56 12.25
CA VAL A 97 17.25 10.37 11.43
C VAL A 97 15.86 9.86 11.04
N SER A 98 15.76 9.30 9.84
CA SER A 98 14.55 8.66 9.33
C SER A 98 14.82 7.17 9.20
N THR A 99 14.63 6.43 10.29
CA THR A 99 14.84 4.98 10.30
C THR A 99 13.53 4.29 9.99
N ILE A 100 13.52 3.52 8.91
CA ILE A 100 12.38 2.67 8.57
C ILE A 100 12.48 1.40 9.41
N TYR A 101 11.49 1.18 10.26
CA TYR A 101 11.35 -0.03 11.05
C TYR A 101 10.41 -1.01 10.37
N ASP A 102 10.72 -2.30 10.51
CA ASP A 102 9.83 -3.38 10.05
C ASP A 102 8.67 -3.58 11.04
N ALA A 103 7.76 -2.61 11.06
CA ALA A 103 6.68 -2.51 12.05
C ALA A 103 5.41 -3.28 11.65
N TYR A 104 5.28 -3.69 10.38
CA TYR A 104 4.04 -4.21 9.83
C TYR A 104 4.29 -5.44 8.96
N ASN A 105 3.46 -6.47 9.13
CA ASN A 105 3.41 -7.59 8.20
C ASN A 105 2.50 -7.25 7.01
N ALA A 106 2.84 -7.73 5.82
CA ALA A 106 2.03 -7.57 4.59
C ALA A 106 0.73 -8.39 4.66
N THR A 107 -0.22 -7.94 5.47
CA THR A 107 -1.50 -8.61 5.71
C THR A 107 -2.59 -7.61 6.09
N CYS A 108 -3.83 -8.11 6.18
CA CYS A 108 -4.95 -7.38 6.76
C CYS A 108 -5.32 -7.97 8.11
N PHE A 109 -5.65 -7.11 9.08
CA PHE A 109 -6.14 -7.51 10.40
C PHE A 109 -7.20 -6.54 10.92
N GLU A 110 -8.08 -7.05 11.77
CA GLU A 110 -9.06 -6.24 12.49
C GLU A 110 -8.41 -5.56 13.70
N ASP A 111 -8.83 -4.33 13.98
CA ASP A 111 -8.40 -3.61 15.17
C ASP A 111 -8.85 -4.38 16.43
N PRO A 112 -7.93 -4.89 17.26
CA PRO A 112 -8.30 -5.66 18.44
C PRO A 112 -9.09 -4.83 19.46
N SER A 113 -8.98 -3.49 19.42
CA SER A 113 -9.75 -2.60 20.30
C SER A 113 -11.21 -2.42 19.88
N ASP A 114 -11.58 -2.87 18.68
CA ASP A 114 -12.94 -2.82 18.17
C ASP A 114 -13.77 -4.06 18.55
N SER A 115 -13.23 -5.01 19.32
CA SER A 115 -13.93 -6.25 19.72
C SER A 115 -15.31 -5.98 20.34
N GLU A 116 -15.40 -4.99 21.24
CA GLU A 116 -16.61 -4.57 21.94
C GLU A 116 -17.33 -3.39 21.28
N ARG A 117 -16.78 -2.83 20.20
CA ARG A 117 -17.34 -1.67 19.51
C ARG A 117 -18.27 -2.10 18.36
N VAL A 118 -19.29 -1.26 18.12
CA VAL A 118 -20.18 -1.38 16.96
C VAL A 118 -19.44 -1.09 15.65
N THR A 119 -18.43 -0.23 15.73
CA THR A 119 -17.50 0.05 14.65
C THR A 119 -16.49 -1.08 14.52
N LYS A 120 -16.22 -1.52 13.29
CA LYS A 120 -15.14 -2.46 12.97
C LYS A 120 -14.13 -1.82 12.03
N THR A 121 -12.87 -1.84 12.42
CA THR A 121 -11.76 -1.29 11.64
C THR A 121 -10.86 -2.40 11.14
N ILE A 122 -10.52 -2.37 9.86
CA ILE A 122 -9.56 -3.27 9.21
C ILE A 122 -8.38 -2.45 8.75
N TYR A 123 -7.17 -2.83 9.17
CA TYR A 123 -5.92 -2.31 8.65
C TYR A 123 -5.33 -3.32 7.67
N CYS A 124 -4.93 -2.87 6.49
CA CYS A 124 -4.22 -3.65 5.50
C CYS A 124 -2.90 -2.99 5.15
N TYR A 125 -1.83 -3.77 5.17
CA TYR A 125 -0.49 -3.36 4.74
C TYR A 125 -0.05 -4.23 3.56
N CYS A 126 0.62 -3.63 2.59
CA CYS A 126 1.11 -4.35 1.42
C CYS A 126 2.42 -3.75 0.91
N GLU A 127 3.20 -4.59 0.24
CA GLU A 127 4.45 -4.22 -0.41
C GLU A 127 4.23 -3.99 -1.91
N GLY A 128 5.00 -3.07 -2.48
CA GLY A 128 5.02 -2.82 -3.92
C GLY A 128 4.18 -1.62 -4.37
N ASP A 129 4.53 -1.12 -5.56
CA ASP A 129 3.95 0.09 -6.15
C ASP A 129 2.44 -0.01 -6.29
N LYS A 130 1.73 0.98 -5.75
CA LYS A 130 0.28 1.18 -5.83
C LYS A 130 -0.53 0.01 -5.26
N CYS A 131 0.08 -0.87 -4.46
CA CYS A 131 -0.54 -2.11 -3.99
C CYS A 131 -1.81 -1.86 -3.17
N ASN A 132 -1.89 -0.73 -2.46
CA ASN A 132 -3.07 -0.39 -1.68
C ASN A 132 -4.27 -0.06 -2.56
N GLY A 133 -4.10 0.18 -3.87
CA GLY A 133 -5.21 0.31 -4.82
C GLY A 133 -5.94 -1.01 -5.12
N ALA A 134 -5.35 -2.17 -4.82
CA ALA A 134 -5.95 -3.43 -5.20
C ALA A 134 -7.38 -3.59 -4.62
N ILE A 135 -8.34 -3.77 -5.52
CA ILE A 135 -9.62 -4.38 -5.19
C ILE A 135 -9.30 -5.85 -4.92
N ARG A 136 -9.71 -6.41 -3.79
CA ARG A 136 -9.66 -7.87 -3.60
C ARG A 136 -10.65 -8.49 -4.60
N LEU A 137 -10.17 -8.78 -5.80
CA LEU A 137 -10.85 -9.68 -6.71
C LEU A 137 -10.65 -11.07 -6.11
N THR A 138 -11.72 -11.64 -5.56
CA THR A 138 -11.80 -13.07 -5.25
C THR A 138 -11.85 -13.84 -6.56
N LEU A 139 -10.71 -13.89 -7.27
CA LEU A 139 -10.56 -14.77 -8.42
C LEU A 139 -10.46 -16.19 -7.88
N ASN A 140 -11.44 -17.02 -8.23
CA ASN A 140 -11.37 -18.45 -7.98
C ASN A 140 -10.14 -19.00 -8.70
N SER A 141 -9.16 -19.53 -7.96
CA SER A 141 -7.89 -20.04 -8.52
C SER A 141 -8.10 -21.05 -9.65
N PHE A 142 -9.24 -21.76 -9.65
CA PHE A 142 -9.62 -22.67 -10.72
C PHE A 142 -9.86 -21.96 -12.07
N LEU A 143 -10.47 -20.78 -12.06
CA LEU A 143 -10.75 -20.01 -13.28
C LEU A 143 -9.48 -19.42 -13.91
N VAL A 144 -8.53 -18.99 -13.09
CA VAL A 144 -7.23 -18.51 -13.56
C VAL A 144 -6.45 -19.64 -14.24
N LEU A 145 -6.48 -20.84 -13.66
CA LEU A 145 -5.83 -22.02 -14.22
C LEU A 145 -6.45 -22.44 -15.57
N ILE A 146 -7.78 -22.39 -15.69
CA ILE A 146 -8.49 -22.69 -16.94
C ILE A 146 -8.10 -21.69 -18.05
N LEU A 147 -8.02 -20.39 -17.74
CA LEU A 147 -7.63 -19.37 -18.72
C LEU A 147 -6.20 -19.55 -19.23
N ILE A 148 -5.28 -19.97 -18.37
CA ILE A 148 -3.89 -20.28 -18.75
C ILE A 148 -3.83 -21.52 -19.65
N ILE A 149 -4.63 -22.56 -19.35
CA ILE A 149 -4.68 -23.76 -20.18
C ILE A 149 -5.25 -23.42 -21.57
N ILE A 150 -6.32 -22.64 -21.64
CA ILE A 150 -6.93 -22.26 -22.92
C ILE A 150 -5.96 -21.42 -23.77
N SER A 151 -5.22 -20.47 -23.17
CA SER A 151 -4.27 -19.65 -23.91
C SER A 151 -3.07 -20.45 -24.44
N LEU A 152 -2.60 -21.46 -23.70
CA LEU A 152 -1.53 -22.36 -24.14
C LEU A 152 -1.96 -23.32 -25.27
N ASN A 153 -3.25 -23.69 -25.31
CA ASN A 153 -3.80 -24.57 -26.35
C ASN A 153 -4.19 -23.81 -27.64
N PHE A 154 -4.31 -22.48 -27.59
CA PHE A 154 -4.57 -21.64 -28.77
C PHE A 154 -3.29 -21.23 -29.52
N THR A 155 -2.11 -21.47 -28.95
CA THR A 155 -0.81 -21.22 -29.58
C THR A 155 -0.15 -22.48 -30.16
N SER A 156 -0.89 -23.57 -30.32
CA SER A 156 -0.43 -24.80 -31.01
C SER A 156 -1.18 -25.04 -32.31
#